data_AF-A0A3B8UHU2-F1
#
_entry.id   AF-A0A3B8UHU2-F1
#
_cell.length_a   1.000
_cell.length_b   1.000
_cell.length_c   1.000
_cell.angle_alpha   90.00
_cell.angle_beta   90.00
_cell.angle_gamma   90.00
#
_symmetry.space_group_name_H-M   'P 1'
#
loop_
_entity.id
_entity.type
_entity.pdbx_description
1 polymer ?
#
loop_
_entity_poly.entity_id
_entity_poly.type
_entity_poly.pdbx_seq_one_letter_code
_entity_poly.pdbx_strand_id
1 'polypeptide(L)'
;MDVGRRGFYDLPAPPDLPGAVDSSEFDDVLSKIFTWWNGATIGTLFTVGKRGQQVGTDEFGNRYYESRDTVSYDGRKRRWVIYDGYAEATKVPPEWQGWLRYTYDETPAERPLPRQAWEKDHLPNMTGTPMARRPQGSLAALGQRPAATGDYQAWSPE
;
A
#
# COMPACT_ATOMS: atom_id res chain seq x y z
N MET A 1 67.13 -16.65 7.83
CA MET A 1 67.02 -15.23 7.41
C MET A 1 66.12 -15.22 6.21
N ASP A 2 64.82 -15.03 6.45
CA ASP A 2 63.77 -15.16 5.44
C ASP A 2 63.36 -13.75 4.99
N VAL A 3 63.54 -13.47 3.70
CA VAL A 3 63.27 -12.17 3.09
C VAL A 3 61.93 -12.27 2.39
N GLY A 4 60.86 -11.99 3.15
CA GLY A 4 59.49 -11.94 2.65
C GLY A 4 59.32 -10.84 1.61
N ARG A 5 59.03 -11.24 0.37
CA ARG A 5 58.68 -10.35 -0.76
C ARG A 5 57.35 -9.63 -0.44
N ARG A 6 57.36 -8.30 -0.31
CA ARG A 6 56.11 -7.51 -0.35
C ARG A 6 55.61 -7.45 -1.78
N GLY A 7 54.35 -7.83 -1.97
CA GLY A 7 53.69 -7.79 -3.26
C GLY A 7 53.33 -6.36 -3.65
N PHE A 8 53.25 -6.11 -4.95
CA PHE A 8 52.82 -4.84 -5.56
C PHE A 8 51.37 -4.42 -5.19
N TYR A 9 50.64 -5.24 -4.42
CA TYR A 9 49.27 -4.99 -3.95
C TYR A 9 49.19 -4.52 -2.48
N ASP A 10 50.32 -4.26 -1.80
CA ASP A 10 50.34 -3.70 -0.42
C ASP A 10 50.30 -2.16 -0.43
N LEU A 11 49.32 -1.56 -1.12
CA LEU A 11 49.03 -0.12 -1.00
C LEU A 11 47.98 0.08 0.10
N PRO A 12 48.17 1.04 1.04
CA PRO A 12 47.12 1.39 1.99
C PRO A 12 45.89 1.89 1.22
N ALA A 13 44.70 1.49 1.69
CA ALA A 13 43.44 1.99 1.16
C ALA A 13 43.45 3.53 1.11
N PRO A 14 42.99 4.15 0.00
CA PRO A 14 42.91 5.60 -0.08
C PRO A 14 42.00 6.15 1.04
N PRO A 15 42.31 7.32 1.63
CA PRO A 15 41.47 7.91 2.66
C PRO A 15 40.07 8.20 2.10
N ASP A 16 39.05 7.88 2.90
CA ASP A 16 37.64 8.04 2.56
C ASP A 16 37.37 9.45 1.99
N LEU A 17 36.87 9.49 0.75
CA LEU A 17 36.44 10.73 0.11
C LEU A 17 35.22 11.27 0.86
N PRO A 18 35.18 12.56 1.20
CA PRO A 18 34.04 13.13 1.92
C PRO A 18 32.78 13.08 1.06
N GLY A 19 31.77 12.37 1.58
CA GLY A 19 30.35 12.54 1.25
C GLY A 19 29.99 12.31 -0.21
N ALA A 20 29.75 11.05 -0.56
CA ALA A 20 28.77 10.78 -1.61
C ALA A 20 27.45 11.44 -1.15
N VAL A 21 27.11 12.57 -1.76
CA VAL A 21 25.76 13.15 -1.64
C VAL A 21 24.79 12.07 -2.06
N ASP A 22 23.93 11.68 -1.13
CA ASP A 22 22.90 10.67 -1.33
C ASP A 22 21.99 11.14 -2.48
N SER A 23 22.20 10.59 -3.67
CA SER A 23 21.45 10.94 -4.88
C SER A 23 20.00 10.46 -4.83
N SER A 24 19.63 9.68 -3.80
CA SER A 24 18.27 9.17 -3.63
C SER A 24 17.23 10.28 -3.43
N GLU A 25 17.59 11.43 -2.85
CA GLU A 25 16.65 12.55 -2.68
C GLU A 25 16.26 13.20 -4.02
N PHE A 26 17.20 13.31 -4.96
CA PHE A 26 16.92 13.90 -6.29
C PHE A 26 16.13 12.94 -7.20
N ASP A 27 16.44 11.64 -7.14
CA ASP A 27 15.70 10.61 -7.87
C ASP A 27 14.24 10.47 -7.36
N ASP A 28 14.01 10.62 -6.05
CA ASP A 28 12.68 10.61 -5.43
C ASP A 28 11.82 11.80 -5.89
N VAL A 29 12.40 13.00 -6.01
CA VAL A 29 11.66 14.20 -6.46
C VAL A 29 11.30 14.11 -7.95
N LEU A 30 12.24 13.71 -8.81
CA LEU A 30 11.98 13.56 -10.25
C LEU A 30 10.98 12.42 -10.53
N SER A 31 11.10 11.29 -9.81
CA SER A 31 10.11 10.23 -9.89
C SER A 31 8.72 10.72 -9.46
N LYS A 32 8.59 11.54 -8.41
CA LYS A 32 7.26 12.08 -8.01
C LYS A 32 6.65 13.06 -9.02
N ILE A 33 7.45 13.69 -9.88
CA ILE A 33 6.98 14.57 -10.96
C ILE A 33 6.45 13.75 -12.15
N PHE A 34 7.18 12.72 -12.58
CA PHE A 34 6.85 11.94 -13.78
C PHE A 34 6.07 10.64 -13.49
N THR A 35 6.01 10.22 -12.24
CA THR A 35 5.38 9.00 -11.71
C THR A 35 4.38 9.40 -10.63
N TRP A 36 3.56 10.43 -10.88
CA TRP A 36 2.60 10.98 -9.91
C TRP A 36 1.52 9.98 -9.45
N TRP A 37 1.47 8.79 -10.07
CA TRP A 37 0.65 7.65 -9.64
C TRP A 37 1.33 6.75 -8.58
N ASN A 38 2.65 6.86 -8.37
CA ASN A 38 3.39 6.17 -7.31
C ASN A 38 3.31 6.96 -5.99
N GLY A 39 2.12 6.95 -5.40
CA GLY A 39 1.87 7.51 -4.06
C GLY A 39 1.33 8.94 -4.06
N ALA A 40 1.59 9.68 -2.98
CA ALA A 40 1.07 11.04 -2.83
C ALA A 40 1.86 12.04 -3.70
N THR A 41 1.13 12.82 -4.50
CA THR A 41 1.75 13.90 -5.31
C THR A 41 2.46 14.93 -4.42
N ILE A 42 3.46 15.62 -4.97
CA ILE A 42 4.22 16.66 -4.24
C ILE A 42 3.29 17.72 -3.63
N GLY A 43 2.25 18.12 -4.36
CA GLY A 43 1.25 19.08 -3.86
C GLY A 43 0.45 18.54 -2.67
N THR A 44 0.08 17.26 -2.71
CA THR A 44 -0.57 16.57 -1.59
C THR A 44 0.36 16.51 -0.38
N LEU A 45 1.62 16.11 -0.58
CA LEU A 45 2.62 16.02 0.50
C LEU A 45 2.88 17.39 1.13
N PHE A 46 3.01 18.45 0.34
CA PHE A 46 3.15 19.82 0.86
C PHE A 46 1.93 20.25 1.68
N THR A 47 0.73 19.98 1.17
CA THR A 47 -0.52 20.34 1.85
C THR A 47 -0.67 19.59 3.18
N VAL A 48 -0.44 18.28 3.17
CA VAL A 48 -0.50 17.42 4.36
C VAL A 48 0.62 17.77 5.33
N GLY A 49 1.85 18.01 4.88
CA GLY A 49 2.95 18.42 5.76
C GLY A 49 2.72 19.76 6.44
N LYS A 50 2.09 20.71 5.73
CA LYS A 50 1.80 22.05 6.28
C LYS A 50 0.59 22.05 7.24
N ARG A 51 -0.43 21.23 6.99
CA ARG A 51 -1.76 21.35 7.64
C ARG A 51 -2.27 20.08 8.31
N GLY A 52 -1.65 18.95 8.04
CA GLY A 52 -2.02 17.65 8.55
C GLY A 52 -1.30 17.32 9.85
N GLN A 53 -2.01 16.67 10.75
CA GLN A 53 -1.48 15.96 11.89
C GLN A 53 -1.60 14.47 11.59
N GLN A 54 -0.49 13.72 11.69
CA GLN A 54 -0.55 12.27 11.57
C GLN A 54 -1.30 11.69 12.75
N VAL A 55 -2.31 10.87 12.47
CA VAL A 55 -3.17 10.24 13.49
C VAL A 55 -2.86 8.75 13.66
N GLY A 56 -2.30 8.09 12.64
CA GLY A 56 -1.90 6.70 12.76
C GLY A 56 -1.43 6.09 11.45
N THR A 57 -1.21 4.78 11.49
CA THR A 57 -0.74 3.95 10.36
C THR A 57 -1.40 2.58 10.47
N ASP A 58 -1.81 2.01 9.34
CA ASP A 58 -2.40 0.66 9.31
C ASP A 58 -1.34 -0.43 9.13
N GLU A 59 -1.80 -1.69 9.13
CA GLU A 59 -0.96 -2.87 8.92
C GLU A 59 -0.37 -2.97 7.50
N PHE A 60 -0.95 -2.25 6.53
CA PHE A 60 -0.50 -2.20 5.14
C PHE A 60 0.48 -1.05 4.87
N GLY A 61 0.84 -0.27 5.89
CA GLY A 61 1.77 0.86 5.80
C GLY A 61 1.13 2.18 5.34
N ASN A 62 -0.18 2.24 5.13
CA ASN A 62 -0.84 3.50 4.77
C ASN A 62 -0.86 4.43 5.99
N ARG A 63 -0.56 5.70 5.78
CA ARG A 63 -0.49 6.73 6.83
C ARG A 63 -1.69 7.66 6.77
N TYR A 64 -2.30 7.91 7.92
CA TYR A 64 -3.53 8.68 8.05
C TYR A 64 -3.29 10.03 8.71
N TYR A 65 -3.96 11.06 8.20
CA TYR A 65 -3.79 12.44 8.65
C TYR A 65 -5.13 13.15 8.82
N GLU A 66 -5.26 13.95 9.87
CA GLU A 66 -6.38 14.87 10.08
C GLU A 66 -5.88 16.32 10.00
N SER A 67 -6.71 17.24 9.53
CA SER A 67 -6.36 18.66 9.54
C SER A 67 -6.26 19.23 10.96
N ARG A 68 -5.21 20.00 11.22
CA ARG A 68 -5.04 20.74 12.49
C ARG A 68 -6.12 21.80 12.66
N ASP A 69 -6.14 22.77 11.73
CA ASP A 69 -6.92 23.99 11.88
C ASP A 69 -7.88 24.25 10.71
N THR A 70 -7.81 23.45 9.63
CA THR A 70 -8.62 23.67 8.43
C THR A 70 -9.87 22.80 8.44
N VAL A 71 -11.00 23.49 8.50
CA VAL A 71 -12.32 22.89 8.29
C VAL A 71 -12.66 22.95 6.80
N SER A 72 -13.23 21.90 6.26
CA SER A 72 -13.74 21.90 4.88
C SER A 72 -15.05 22.69 4.81
N TYR A 73 -15.57 22.89 3.59
CA TYR A 73 -16.79 23.67 3.37
C TYR A 73 -18.03 23.06 4.05
N ASP A 74 -17.98 21.78 4.40
CA ASP A 74 -19.03 21.01 5.07
C ASP A 74 -18.96 21.09 6.62
N GLY A 75 -18.05 21.91 7.15
CA GLY A 75 -17.88 22.06 8.61
C GLY A 75 -17.06 20.94 9.26
N ARG A 76 -16.50 20.00 8.50
CA ARG A 76 -15.70 18.89 9.04
C ARG A 76 -14.21 19.09 8.82
N LYS A 77 -13.39 18.63 9.76
CA LYS A 77 -11.93 18.58 9.55
C LYS A 77 -11.61 17.64 8.40
N ARG A 78 -10.73 18.07 7.50
CA ARG A 78 -10.32 17.22 6.37
C ARG A 78 -9.49 16.05 6.87
N ARG A 79 -9.75 14.86 6.31
CA ARG A 79 -9.00 13.62 6.56
C ARG A 79 -8.33 13.15 5.27
N TRP A 80 -7.10 12.67 5.37
CA TRP A 80 -6.31 12.17 4.25
C TRP A 80 -5.68 10.82 4.57
N VAL A 81 -5.40 10.06 3.51
CA VAL A 81 -4.56 8.87 3.54
C VAL A 81 -3.43 9.05 2.53
N ILE A 82 -2.22 8.70 2.95
CA ILE A 82 -1.05 8.54 2.09
C ILE A 82 -0.78 7.05 2.00
N TYR A 83 -1.02 6.49 0.82
CA TYR A 83 -0.85 5.06 0.57
C TYR A 83 0.62 4.65 0.59
N ASP A 84 0.87 3.41 0.99
CA ASP A 84 2.16 2.76 0.74
C ASP A 84 2.18 2.20 -0.71
N GLY A 85 3.08 2.76 -1.52
CA GLY A 85 3.18 2.44 -2.95
C GLY A 85 2.01 2.96 -3.80
N TYR A 86 1.46 2.09 -4.66
CA TYR A 86 0.44 2.48 -5.64
C TYR A 86 -0.86 2.95 -4.97
N ALA A 87 -1.32 4.14 -5.33
CA ALA A 87 -2.51 4.76 -4.75
C ALA A 87 -3.79 4.09 -5.24
N GLU A 88 -4.40 3.26 -4.40
CA GLU A 88 -5.64 2.56 -4.68
C GLU A 88 -6.59 2.64 -3.48
N ALA A 89 -7.79 3.20 -3.68
CA ALA A 89 -8.74 3.45 -2.61
C ALA A 89 -9.17 2.21 -1.83
N THR A 90 -9.12 1.03 -2.46
CA THR A 90 -9.60 -0.21 -1.87
C THR A 90 -8.58 -0.88 -0.96
N LYS A 91 -7.35 -0.35 -0.87
CA LYS A 91 -6.29 -0.82 0.05
C LYS A 91 -6.46 -0.33 1.49
N VAL A 92 -7.41 0.58 1.72
CA VAL A 92 -7.72 1.06 3.06
C VAL A 92 -8.56 -0.02 3.76
N PRO A 93 -8.12 -0.53 4.92
CA PRO A 93 -8.89 -1.52 5.64
C PRO A 93 -10.19 -0.93 6.24
N PRO A 94 -11.18 -1.77 6.58
CA PRO A 94 -12.53 -1.32 6.95
C PRO A 94 -12.55 -0.32 8.11
N GLU A 95 -11.72 -0.54 9.13
CA GLU A 95 -11.63 0.32 10.31
C GLU A 95 -11.16 1.73 9.96
N TRP A 96 -10.13 1.86 9.12
CA TRP A 96 -9.63 3.16 8.68
C TRP A 96 -10.55 3.80 7.64
N GLN A 97 -11.24 2.99 6.84
CA GLN A 97 -12.19 3.45 5.83
C GLN A 97 -13.40 4.14 6.47
N GLY A 98 -13.91 3.62 7.59
CA GLY A 98 -15.02 4.24 8.33
C GLY A 98 -14.62 5.56 8.97
N TRP A 99 -13.41 5.66 9.53
CA TRP A 99 -12.86 6.92 10.03
C TRP A 99 -12.69 7.95 8.90
N LEU A 100 -12.10 7.58 7.76
CA LEU A 100 -11.97 8.48 6.60
C LEU A 100 -13.32 8.99 6.08
N ARG A 101 -14.38 8.18 6.17
CA ARG A 101 -15.75 8.52 5.74
C ARG A 101 -16.58 9.21 6.82
N TYR A 102 -15.99 9.59 7.96
CA TYR A 102 -16.71 10.20 9.08
C TYR A 102 -17.86 9.33 9.62
N THR A 103 -17.71 8.00 9.55
CA THR A 103 -18.67 7.08 10.19
C THR A 103 -18.47 7.06 11.71
N TYR A 104 -17.23 7.24 12.14
CA TYR A 104 -16.83 7.39 13.54
C TYR A 104 -15.78 8.51 13.65
N ASP A 105 -15.76 9.17 14.81
CA ASP A 105 -14.85 10.29 15.08
C ASP A 105 -13.48 9.81 15.55
N GLU A 106 -13.47 8.79 16.41
CA GLU A 106 -12.27 8.16 16.96
C GLU A 106 -11.55 7.31 15.92
N THR A 107 -10.22 7.31 15.99
CA THR A 107 -9.39 6.49 15.10
C THR A 107 -9.36 5.03 15.55
N PRO A 108 -9.10 4.07 14.65
CA PRO A 108 -8.89 2.67 15.02
C PRO A 108 -7.75 2.44 16.02
N ALA A 109 -6.78 3.37 16.07
CA ALA A 109 -5.68 3.35 17.03
C ALA A 109 -6.14 3.70 18.45
N GLU A 110 -7.14 4.58 18.59
CA GLU A 110 -7.70 4.99 19.88
C GLU A 110 -8.79 4.01 20.35
N ARG A 111 -9.68 3.62 19.44
CA ARG A 111 -10.75 2.64 19.70
C ARG A 111 -10.77 1.60 18.58
N PRO A 112 -10.09 0.45 18.75
CA PRO A 112 -10.12 -0.62 17.77
C PRO A 112 -11.51 -1.26 17.70
N LEU A 113 -11.93 -1.62 16.49
CA LEU A 113 -13.18 -2.35 16.27
C LEU A 113 -13.05 -3.82 16.73
N PRO A 114 -14.09 -4.39 17.37
CA PRO A 114 -14.05 -5.78 17.80
C PRO A 114 -14.11 -6.72 16.60
N ARG A 115 -13.02 -7.44 16.35
CA ARG A 115 -12.93 -8.43 15.27
C ARG A 115 -13.67 -9.72 15.63
N GLN A 116 -14.45 -10.25 14.69
CA GLN A 116 -15.19 -11.50 14.88
C GLN A 116 -14.40 -12.72 14.37
N ALA A 117 -14.66 -13.90 14.94
CA ALA A 117 -13.94 -15.12 14.57
C ALA A 117 -14.13 -15.56 13.10
N TRP A 118 -15.23 -15.14 12.47
CA TRP A 118 -15.54 -15.44 11.06
C TRP A 118 -15.00 -14.38 10.09
N GLU A 119 -14.41 -13.31 10.60
CA GLU A 119 -13.95 -12.17 9.81
C GLU A 119 -12.62 -12.46 9.12
N LYS A 120 -12.59 -12.24 7.81
CA LYS A 120 -11.41 -12.45 6.98
C LYS A 120 -10.53 -11.21 7.00
N ASP A 121 -9.24 -11.41 6.77
CA ASP A 121 -8.30 -10.30 6.58
C ASP A 121 -8.69 -9.45 5.38
N HIS A 122 -8.37 -8.16 5.47
CA HIS A 122 -8.64 -7.22 4.39
C HIS A 122 -7.84 -7.58 3.14
N LEU A 123 -8.52 -7.59 1.99
CA LEU A 123 -7.91 -7.74 0.68
C LEU A 123 -8.37 -6.58 -0.21
N PRO A 124 -7.44 -5.91 -0.91
CA PRO A 124 -7.80 -4.88 -1.87
C PRO A 124 -8.54 -5.48 -3.07
N ASN A 125 -9.10 -4.61 -3.90
CA ASN A 125 -9.88 -5.01 -5.06
C ASN A 125 -8.99 -5.63 -6.14
N MET A 126 -9.10 -6.95 -6.31
CA MET A 126 -8.31 -7.71 -7.30
C MET A 126 -8.88 -7.64 -8.74
N THR A 127 -9.83 -6.76 -9.02
CA THR A 127 -10.43 -6.64 -10.37
C THR A 127 -9.35 -6.32 -11.41
N GLY A 128 -9.42 -6.97 -12.58
CA GLY A 128 -8.44 -6.78 -13.66
C GLY A 128 -7.10 -7.51 -13.44
N THR A 129 -6.89 -8.14 -12.28
CA THR A 129 -5.71 -8.97 -11.99
C THR A 129 -5.99 -10.45 -12.27
N PRO A 130 -4.95 -11.31 -12.33
CA PRO A 130 -5.12 -12.76 -12.35
C PRO A 130 -5.88 -13.32 -11.13
N MET A 131 -5.89 -12.61 -10.01
CA MET A 131 -6.58 -12.98 -8.76
C MET A 131 -8.02 -12.48 -8.69
N ALA A 132 -8.55 -11.88 -9.76
CA ALA A 132 -9.94 -11.41 -9.80
C ALA A 132 -10.92 -12.54 -9.53
N ARG A 133 -11.95 -12.29 -8.70
CA ARG A 133 -13.02 -13.24 -8.44
C ARG A 133 -13.75 -13.59 -9.75
N ARG A 134 -13.77 -14.87 -10.10
CA ARG A 134 -14.56 -15.40 -11.22
C ARG A 134 -15.70 -16.26 -10.70
N PRO A 135 -16.96 -16.01 -11.08
CA PRO A 135 -18.06 -16.88 -10.70
C PRO A 135 -17.91 -18.25 -11.35
N GLN A 136 -18.48 -19.27 -10.71
CA GLN A 136 -18.50 -20.62 -11.25
C GLN A 136 -19.21 -20.63 -12.61
N GLY A 137 -18.63 -21.33 -13.59
CA GLY A 137 -19.14 -21.35 -14.96
C GLY A 137 -18.76 -20.14 -15.82
N SER A 138 -18.02 -19.16 -15.30
CA SER A 138 -17.40 -18.13 -16.14
C SER A 138 -16.41 -18.76 -17.12
N LEU A 139 -16.44 -18.35 -18.39
CA LEU A 139 -15.45 -18.78 -19.40
C LEU A 139 -14.02 -18.41 -19.01
N ALA A 140 -13.86 -17.36 -18.19
CA ALA A 140 -12.57 -16.91 -17.69
C ALA A 140 -12.15 -17.58 -16.35
N ALA A 141 -13.00 -18.40 -15.74
CA ALA A 141 -12.60 -19.28 -14.65
C ALA A 141 -11.80 -20.47 -15.21
N LEU A 142 -11.02 -21.17 -14.37
CA LEU A 142 -10.06 -22.24 -14.71
C LEU A 142 -10.68 -23.53 -15.32
N GLY A 143 -11.70 -23.42 -16.17
CA GLY A 143 -12.18 -24.51 -17.02
C GLY A 143 -13.06 -25.55 -16.32
N GLN A 144 -13.33 -25.41 -15.02
CA GLN A 144 -14.28 -26.30 -14.33
C GLN A 144 -15.72 -25.85 -14.64
N ARG A 145 -16.39 -26.60 -15.52
CA ARG A 145 -17.84 -26.48 -15.65
C ARG A 145 -18.48 -26.80 -14.30
N PRO A 146 -19.44 -25.99 -13.81
CA PRO A 146 -20.25 -26.42 -12.69
C PRO A 146 -20.82 -27.81 -12.99
N ALA A 147 -20.75 -28.71 -12.02
CA ALA A 147 -21.48 -29.97 -12.10
C ALA A 147 -22.93 -29.65 -12.45
N ALA A 148 -23.49 -30.35 -13.43
CA ALA A 148 -24.87 -30.13 -13.81
C ALA A 148 -25.75 -30.31 -12.56
N THR A 149 -26.48 -29.27 -12.15
CA THR A 149 -27.41 -29.33 -11.01
C THR A 149 -28.64 -30.21 -11.31
N GLY A 150 -28.76 -30.75 -12.53
CA GLY A 150 -29.85 -31.64 -12.87
C GLY A 150 -29.66 -33.00 -12.21
N ASP A 151 -30.75 -33.57 -11.69
CA ASP A 151 -30.84 -34.97 -11.22
C ASP A 151 -30.55 -35.99 -12.34
N TYR A 152 -30.38 -35.52 -13.57
CA TYR A 152 -30.09 -36.32 -14.74
C TYR A 152 -28.61 -36.74 -14.78
N GLN A 153 -28.38 -38.04 -14.73
CA GLN A 153 -27.10 -38.66 -15.07
C GLN A 153 -27.13 -39.09 -16.54
N ALA A 154 -26.18 -38.59 -17.33
CA ALA A 154 -26.06 -39.00 -18.72
C ALA A 154 -25.59 -40.46 -18.80
N TRP A 155 -26.30 -41.26 -19.60
CA TRP A 155 -25.90 -42.64 -19.89
C TRP A 155 -24.54 -42.67 -20.59
N SER A 156 -23.62 -43.51 -20.09
CA SER A 156 -22.29 -43.73 -20.67
C SER A 156 -22.15 -45.21 -21.08
N PRO A 157 -21.97 -45.52 -22.39
CA PRO A 157 -21.69 -46.88 -22.81
C PRO A 157 -20.30 -47.34 -22.36
N GLU A 158 -20.20 -48.61 -22.01
CA GLU A 158 -18.94 -49.35 -21.84
C GLU A 158 -18.31 -49.76 -23.16
#